data_AF-A0A953WGM2-F1
#
_entry.id   AF-A0A953WGM2-F1
#
_cell.length_a   1.000
_cell.length_b   1.000
_cell.length_c   1.000
_cell.angle_alpha   90.00
_cell.angle_beta   90.00
_cell.angle_gamma   90.00
#
_symmetry.space_group_name_H-M   'P 1'
#
loop_
_entity.id
_entity.type
_entity.pdbx_description
1 polymer ?
#
loop_
_entity_poly.entity_id
_entity_poly.type
_entity_poly.pdbx_seq_one_letter_code
_entity_poly.pdbx_strand_id
1 'polypeptide(L)'
;MKSPLTALALSMTLLLPLGGCVVAAVGTAGAVGLTAAQDKTMGQALDDANVSNQVKAKLLTENSEKFAEVDVEVSNGLVLLSGRVNDPEDRVRAEGIAWSAALTQDVANEIKIEPPGGFIANLSDEVITGRVRARLIGSKTVKSLNFNVETYDGIVYLMGTARTARELKKAAEEASVVAGVKQVVSYVRIREPAVHEPEPALQGEPTSYQNGSDTSYGSDAELIGASY
;
A
#
# COMPACT_ATOMS: atom_id res chain seq x y z
N MET A 1 51.04 1.59 -54.07
CA MET A 1 50.01 0.60 -53.67
C MET A 1 49.57 0.96 -52.26
N LYS A 2 48.27 1.29 -52.09
CA LYS A 2 47.33 1.02 -50.97
C LYS A 2 47.91 1.05 -49.52
N SER A 3 47.41 1.78 -48.52
CA SER A 3 46.21 2.61 -48.29
C SER A 3 46.35 3.26 -46.88
N PRO A 4 45.70 4.40 -46.61
CA PRO A 4 45.81 5.15 -45.35
C PRO A 4 44.81 4.71 -44.26
N LEU A 5 45.16 5.09 -43.04
CA LEU A 5 44.36 5.22 -41.81
C LEU A 5 42.85 4.92 -41.94
N THR A 6 42.44 3.83 -41.29
CA THR A 6 41.03 3.51 -41.03
C THR A 6 40.60 4.07 -39.67
N ALA A 7 39.74 5.08 -39.76
CA ALA A 7 38.72 5.55 -38.83
C ALA A 7 38.68 4.93 -37.41
N LEU A 8 38.97 5.79 -36.44
CA LEU A 8 38.57 5.65 -35.04
C LEU A 8 37.03 5.66 -34.99
N ALA A 9 36.41 4.48 -34.96
CA ALA A 9 34.97 4.34 -34.77
C ALA A 9 34.63 4.69 -33.31
N LEU A 10 33.94 5.82 -33.16
CA LEU A 10 33.32 6.28 -31.92
C LEU A 10 32.27 5.24 -31.48
N SER A 11 32.65 4.36 -30.57
CA SER A 11 31.74 3.44 -29.90
C SER A 11 30.78 4.25 -29.03
N MET A 12 29.58 4.50 -29.55
CA MET A 12 28.45 4.99 -28.77
C MET A 12 28.04 3.89 -27.78
N THR A 13 28.60 3.94 -26.57
CA THR A 13 28.17 3.11 -25.45
C THR A 13 26.76 3.56 -25.06
N LEU A 14 25.75 2.90 -25.64
CA LEU A 14 24.37 2.95 -25.18
C LEU A 14 24.34 2.27 -23.81
N LEU A 15 24.52 3.07 -22.76
CA LEU A 15 24.36 2.64 -21.38
C LEU A 15 22.85 2.45 -21.13
N LEU A 16 22.35 1.22 -21.31
CA LEU A 16 21.08 0.83 -20.73
C LEU A 16 21.26 0.86 -19.20
N PRO A 17 20.46 1.62 -18.44
CA PRO A 17 20.40 1.44 -17.00
C PRO A 17 19.65 0.13 -16.73
N LEU A 18 20.40 -0.96 -16.58
CA LEU A 18 19.89 -2.14 -15.88
C LEU A 18 19.90 -1.81 -14.39
N GLY A 19 18.70 -1.59 -13.84
CA GLY A 19 18.45 -1.60 -12.40
C GLY A 19 17.80 -0.34 -11.87
N GLY A 20 16.58 -0.50 -11.34
CA GLY A 20 16.07 0.26 -10.21
C GLY A 20 15.56 1.68 -10.48
N CYS A 21 14.32 1.93 -10.11
CA CYS A 21 13.62 3.22 -10.15
C CYS A 21 13.40 3.79 -11.55
N VAL A 22 12.35 3.31 -12.20
CA VAL A 22 11.57 4.17 -13.12
C VAL A 22 10.96 5.30 -12.27
N VAL A 23 11.77 6.29 -11.91
CA VAL A 23 11.26 7.65 -11.82
C VAL A 23 10.94 7.97 -13.26
N ALA A 24 9.67 7.84 -13.62
CA ALA A 24 9.18 8.42 -14.86
C ALA A 24 9.66 9.86 -14.84
N ALA A 25 10.64 10.17 -15.69
CA ALA A 25 11.10 11.51 -15.98
C ALA A 25 9.94 12.21 -16.71
N VAL A 26 8.90 12.52 -15.95
CA VAL A 26 7.89 13.46 -16.38
C VAL A 26 8.57 14.81 -16.27
N GLY A 27 8.83 15.42 -17.42
CA GLY A 27 9.36 16.77 -17.50
C GLY A 27 8.59 17.72 -16.59
N THR A 28 9.17 18.88 -16.36
CA THR A 28 8.75 19.96 -15.45
C THR A 28 7.29 20.44 -15.55
N ALA A 29 6.46 19.83 -16.41
CA ALA A 29 5.02 20.03 -16.51
C ALA A 29 4.14 18.88 -15.93
N GLY A 30 4.67 17.73 -15.52
CA GLY A 30 3.81 16.62 -15.06
C GLY A 30 4.12 16.00 -13.70
N ALA A 31 5.11 16.51 -12.97
CA ALA A 31 5.21 16.26 -11.52
C ALA A 31 3.99 16.83 -10.76
N VAL A 32 3.29 17.81 -11.33
CA VAL A 32 2.08 18.42 -10.74
C VAL A 32 0.80 17.59 -11.01
N GLY A 33 0.83 16.69 -12.01
CA GLY A 33 -0.37 15.96 -12.44
C GLY A 33 -0.71 14.73 -11.59
N LEU A 34 0.28 14.08 -10.99
CA LEU A 34 0.08 12.86 -10.21
C LEU A 34 -0.45 13.14 -8.80
N THR A 35 -0.12 14.29 -8.22
CA THR A 35 -0.55 14.68 -6.87
C THR A 35 -2.05 14.99 -6.78
N ALA A 36 -2.67 15.41 -7.89
CA ALA A 36 -4.13 15.60 -7.96
C ALA A 36 -4.91 14.30 -8.20
N ALA A 37 -4.23 13.21 -8.59
CA ALA A 37 -4.88 11.96 -8.97
C ALA A 37 -5.05 10.99 -7.80
N GLN A 38 -4.24 11.13 -6.74
CA GLN A 38 -4.33 10.35 -5.51
C GLN A 38 -4.91 11.19 -4.38
N ASP A 39 -5.69 10.56 -3.51
CA ASP A 39 -6.20 11.20 -2.29
C ASP A 39 -5.13 11.27 -1.18
N LYS A 40 -3.90 10.80 -1.46
CA LYS A 40 -2.74 10.78 -0.57
C LYS A 40 -1.85 11.99 -0.83
N THR A 41 -1.50 12.72 0.23
CA THR A 41 -0.56 13.86 0.13
C THR A 41 0.87 13.39 -0.06
N MET A 42 1.73 14.23 -0.65
CA MET A 42 3.16 13.95 -0.75
C MET A 42 3.82 13.76 0.63
N GLY A 43 3.38 14.52 1.65
CA GLY A 43 3.87 14.36 3.02
C GLY A 43 3.58 12.96 3.57
N GLN A 44 2.33 12.50 3.47
CA GLN A 44 1.95 11.15 3.90
C GLN A 44 2.71 10.05 3.14
N ALA A 45 2.97 10.24 1.85
CA ALA A 45 3.76 9.28 1.07
C ALA A 45 5.22 9.21 1.56
N LEU A 46 5.82 10.35 1.93
CA LEU A 46 7.16 10.41 2.52
C LEU A 46 7.19 9.79 3.93
N ASP A 47 6.17 10.07 4.74
CA ASP A 47 6.03 9.50 6.08
C ASP A 47 5.94 7.97 6.01
N ASP A 48 5.08 7.43 5.15
CA ASP A 48 4.94 5.98 4.96
C ASP A 48 6.24 5.33 4.46
N ALA A 49 6.95 5.97 3.52
CA ALA A 49 8.24 5.50 3.05
C ALA A 49 9.30 5.50 4.17
N ASN A 50 9.30 6.53 5.04
CA ASN A 50 10.17 6.61 6.19
C ASN A 50 9.85 5.53 7.23
N VAL A 51 8.57 5.27 7.51
CA VAL A 51 8.14 4.16 8.38
C VAL A 51 8.61 2.83 7.80
N SER A 52 8.33 2.55 6.53
CA SER A 52 8.72 1.31 5.85
C SER A 52 10.24 1.08 5.97
N ASN A 53 11.04 2.09 5.66
CA ASN A 53 12.51 2.00 5.75
C ASN A 53 12.99 1.78 7.19
N GLN A 54 12.39 2.44 8.18
CA GLN A 54 12.73 2.24 9.59
C GLN A 54 12.42 0.82 10.06
N VAL A 55 11.23 0.30 9.73
CA VAL A 55 10.82 -1.07 10.10
C VAL A 55 11.73 -2.08 9.42
N LYS A 56 11.96 -1.97 8.10
CA LYS A 56 12.88 -2.84 7.35
C LYS A 56 14.29 -2.82 7.95
N ALA A 57 14.83 -1.64 8.24
CA ALA A 57 16.16 -1.52 8.85
C ALA A 57 16.25 -2.16 10.24
N LYS A 58 15.22 -1.99 11.07
CA LYS A 58 15.16 -2.60 12.41
C LYS A 58 15.04 -4.13 12.33
N LEU A 59 14.22 -4.67 11.44
CA LEU A 59 14.12 -6.13 11.21
C LEU A 59 15.46 -6.70 10.78
N LEU A 60 16.12 -6.07 9.81
CA LEU A 60 17.45 -6.48 9.34
C LEU A 60 18.52 -6.43 10.44
N THR A 61 18.46 -5.40 11.30
CA THR A 61 19.41 -5.24 12.42
C THR A 61 19.14 -6.22 13.55
N GLU A 62 17.87 -6.52 13.83
CA GLU A 62 17.47 -7.51 14.84
C GLU A 62 17.98 -8.90 14.45
N ASN A 63 17.64 -9.36 13.24
CA ASN A 63 18.17 -10.59 12.68
C ASN A 63 17.86 -10.71 11.18
N SER A 64 18.87 -10.50 10.34
CA SER A 64 18.71 -10.55 8.87
C SER A 64 18.30 -11.92 8.32
N GLU A 65 18.61 -13.01 9.02
CA GLU A 65 18.28 -14.38 8.58
C GLU A 65 16.83 -14.74 8.93
N LYS A 66 16.41 -14.46 10.18
CA LYS A 66 15.05 -14.75 10.66
C LYS A 66 13.98 -13.96 9.92
N PHE A 67 14.28 -12.71 9.56
CA PHE A 67 13.34 -11.80 8.92
C PHE A 67 13.59 -11.61 7.42
N ALA A 68 14.44 -12.44 6.80
CA ALA A 68 14.79 -12.33 5.38
C ALA A 68 13.58 -12.36 4.43
N GLU A 69 12.53 -13.07 4.83
CA GLU A 69 11.31 -13.25 4.03
C GLU A 69 10.11 -12.48 4.59
N VAL A 70 10.33 -11.56 5.54
CA VAL A 70 9.29 -10.65 6.01
C VAL A 70 9.29 -9.42 5.11
N ASP A 71 8.20 -9.22 4.38
CA ASP A 71 7.97 -8.00 3.63
C ASP A 71 7.20 -6.98 4.47
N VAL A 72 7.48 -5.70 4.21
CA VAL A 72 6.89 -4.57 4.93
C VAL A 72 6.34 -3.57 3.92
N GLU A 73 5.03 -3.41 3.95
CA GLU A 73 4.31 -2.40 3.16
C GLU A 73 3.62 -1.41 4.11
N VAL A 74 3.58 -0.13 3.73
CA VAL A 74 2.99 0.92 4.57
C VAL A 74 2.06 1.79 3.75
N SER A 75 0.82 1.95 4.22
CA SER A 75 -0.12 2.91 3.63
C SER A 75 -0.92 3.62 4.71
N ASN A 76 -0.87 4.95 4.69
CA ASN A 76 -1.60 5.83 5.58
C ASN A 76 -1.35 5.50 7.07
N GLY A 77 -0.09 5.21 7.41
CA GLY A 77 0.32 4.82 8.77
C GLY A 77 -0.02 3.38 9.19
N LEU A 78 -0.74 2.60 8.38
CA LEU A 78 -0.91 1.16 8.60
C LEU A 78 0.31 0.42 8.03
N VAL A 79 0.97 -0.36 8.89
CA VAL A 79 2.06 -1.27 8.50
C VAL A 79 1.49 -2.67 8.28
N LEU A 80 1.60 -3.19 7.07
CA LEU A 80 1.37 -4.60 6.78
C LEU A 80 2.69 -5.35 6.85
N LEU A 81 2.75 -6.35 7.73
CA LEU A 81 3.80 -7.35 7.76
C LEU A 81 3.26 -8.62 7.09
N SER A 82 3.90 -9.04 6.00
CA SER A 82 3.58 -10.30 5.33
C SER A 82 4.86 -11.13 5.16
N GLY A 83 4.74 -12.40 4.79
CA GLY A 83 5.90 -13.27 4.71
C GLY A 83 5.83 -14.48 5.63
N ARG A 84 7.01 -14.98 6.00
CA ARG A 84 7.14 -16.11 6.91
C ARG A 84 8.27 -15.94 7.92
N VAL A 85 8.10 -16.62 9.04
CA VAL A 85 9.13 -16.84 10.07
C VAL A 85 9.05 -18.29 10.56
N ASN A 86 10.12 -18.78 11.18
CA ASN A 86 10.16 -20.15 11.68
C ASN A 86 9.39 -20.35 12.99
N ASP A 87 9.36 -19.31 13.84
CA ASP A 87 8.88 -19.42 15.21
C ASP A 87 7.80 -18.36 15.54
N PRO A 88 6.80 -18.70 16.37
CA PRO A 88 5.78 -17.75 16.81
C PRO A 88 6.36 -16.51 17.51
N GLU A 89 7.48 -16.67 18.22
CA GLU A 89 8.17 -15.58 18.90
C GLU A 89 8.71 -14.53 17.92
N ASP A 90 9.22 -14.97 16.78
CA ASP A 90 9.72 -14.08 15.74
C ASP A 90 8.57 -13.30 15.08
N ARG A 91 7.39 -13.92 14.92
CA ARG A 91 6.19 -13.24 14.42
C ARG A 91 5.76 -12.10 15.36
N VAL A 92 5.75 -12.35 16.67
CA VAL A 92 5.43 -11.33 17.68
C VAL A 92 6.52 -10.26 17.75
N ARG A 93 7.80 -10.65 17.60
CA ARG A 93 8.91 -9.71 17.59
C ARG A 93 8.87 -8.77 16.40
N ALA A 94 8.57 -9.26 15.21
CA ALA A 94 8.41 -8.44 14.01
C ALA A 94 7.29 -7.39 14.19
N GLU A 95 6.18 -7.78 14.80
CA GLU A 95 5.08 -6.86 15.15
C GLU A 95 5.53 -5.77 16.13
N GLY A 96 6.25 -6.16 17.19
CA GLY A 96 6.82 -5.19 18.14
C GLY A 96 7.79 -4.21 17.48
N ILE A 97 8.58 -4.67 16.50
CA ILE A 97 9.46 -3.82 15.70
C ILE A 97 8.64 -2.82 14.86
N ALA A 98 7.56 -3.26 14.21
CA ALA A 98 6.68 -2.39 13.43
C ALA A 98 6.03 -1.29 14.28
N TRP A 99 5.55 -1.63 15.48
CA TRP A 99 5.01 -0.67 16.44
C TRP A 99 6.04 0.34 16.95
N SER A 100 7.34 0.01 16.89
CA SER A 100 8.40 0.89 17.36
C SER A 100 8.81 1.99 16.35
N ALA A 101 8.32 1.96 15.11
CA ALA A 101 8.61 2.99 14.12
C ALA A 101 7.74 4.24 14.37
N ALA A 102 8.35 5.42 14.24
CA ALA A 102 7.63 6.67 14.46
C ALA A 102 6.56 6.85 13.36
N LEU A 103 5.34 7.24 13.75
CA LEU A 103 4.16 7.43 12.88
C LEU A 103 3.42 6.15 12.46
N THR A 104 3.81 4.97 12.95
CA THR A 104 2.96 3.78 12.87
C THR A 104 1.64 4.05 13.61
N GLN A 105 0.52 3.94 12.91
CA GLN A 105 -0.83 4.08 13.47
C GLN A 105 -1.46 2.73 13.77
N ASP A 106 -1.18 1.74 12.92
CA ASP A 106 -1.73 0.39 13.06
C ASP A 106 -0.78 -0.64 12.44
N VAL A 107 -0.90 -1.90 12.86
CA VAL A 107 -0.07 -3.02 12.38
C VAL A 107 -0.95 -4.22 12.05
N ALA A 108 -0.97 -4.60 10.78
CA ALA A 108 -1.53 -5.85 10.29
C ALA A 108 -0.42 -6.91 10.22
N ASN A 109 -0.46 -7.90 11.12
CA ASN A 109 0.53 -8.97 11.17
C ASN A 109 0.05 -10.26 10.50
N GLU A 110 0.34 -10.39 9.21
CA GLU A 110 -0.03 -11.51 8.33
C GLU A 110 1.13 -12.47 8.07
N ILE A 111 2.19 -12.39 8.89
CA ILE A 111 3.32 -13.32 8.83
C ILE A 111 2.85 -14.73 9.15
N LYS A 112 3.20 -15.70 8.29
CA LYS A 112 2.98 -17.13 8.52
C LYS A 112 4.11 -17.75 9.32
N ILE A 113 3.77 -18.72 10.17
CA ILE A 113 4.75 -19.51 10.91
C ILE A 113 4.96 -20.81 10.13
N GLU A 114 5.95 -20.82 9.24
CA GLU A 114 6.25 -21.92 8.34
C GLU A 114 7.74 -21.91 7.94
N PRO A 115 8.33 -23.07 7.61
CA PRO A 115 9.69 -23.13 7.09
C PRO A 115 9.86 -22.28 5.81
N PRO A 116 11.09 -21.83 5.49
CA PRO A 116 11.38 -21.09 4.27
C PRO A 116 10.80 -21.78 3.04
N GLY A 117 9.89 -21.11 2.35
CA GLY A 117 9.30 -21.58 1.10
C GLY A 117 10.15 -21.16 -0.09
N GLY A 118 10.18 -22.01 -1.12
CA GLY A 118 11.07 -21.81 -2.26
C GLY A 118 10.76 -20.55 -3.09
N PHE A 119 11.80 -20.02 -3.75
CA PHE A 119 11.79 -18.87 -4.66
C PHE A 119 10.64 -18.85 -5.70
N ILE A 120 10.11 -20.02 -6.08
CA ILE A 120 9.03 -20.14 -7.08
C ILE A 120 7.70 -19.55 -6.59
N ALA A 121 7.38 -19.63 -5.29
CA ALA A 121 6.14 -19.07 -4.76
C ALA A 121 6.12 -17.54 -4.89
N ASN A 122 7.22 -16.87 -4.51
CA ASN A 122 7.35 -15.42 -4.56
C ASN A 122 7.21 -14.88 -6.00
N LEU A 123 7.74 -15.59 -7.00
CA LEU A 123 7.56 -15.21 -8.41
C LEU A 123 6.10 -15.29 -8.86
N SER A 124 5.34 -16.26 -8.35
CA SER A 124 3.92 -16.39 -8.70
C SER A 124 3.06 -15.28 -8.09
N ASP A 125 3.39 -14.86 -6.86
CA ASP A 125 2.69 -13.78 -6.16
C ASP A 125 2.92 -12.43 -6.82
N GLU A 126 4.14 -12.12 -7.30
CA GLU A 126 4.40 -10.89 -8.07
C GLU A 126 3.56 -10.80 -9.35
N VAL A 127 3.38 -11.94 -10.05
CA VAL A 127 2.52 -12.01 -11.23
C VAL A 127 1.04 -11.88 -10.86
N ILE A 128 0.61 -12.39 -9.70
CA ILE A 128 -0.74 -12.15 -9.18
C ILE A 128 -0.92 -10.66 -8.86
N THR A 129 -0.02 -10.06 -8.09
CA THR A 129 -0.01 -8.63 -7.76
C THR A 129 -0.09 -7.76 -9.01
N GLY A 130 0.75 -8.01 -10.02
CA GLY A 130 0.72 -7.28 -11.29
C GLY A 130 -0.62 -7.39 -12.02
N ARG A 131 -1.24 -8.58 -12.04
CA ARG A 131 -2.55 -8.79 -12.67
C ARG A 131 -3.70 -8.15 -11.89
N VAL A 132 -3.66 -8.20 -10.55
CA VAL A 132 -4.63 -7.49 -9.71
C VAL A 132 -4.52 -5.98 -9.95
N ARG A 133 -3.32 -5.41 -9.88
CA ARG A 133 -3.07 -3.97 -10.16
C ARG A 133 -3.59 -3.58 -11.55
N ALA A 134 -3.28 -4.36 -12.59
CA ALA A 134 -3.77 -4.10 -13.95
C ALA A 134 -5.31 -4.11 -14.03
N ARG A 135 -5.97 -5.03 -13.31
CA ARG A 135 -7.42 -5.15 -13.29
C ARG A 135 -8.09 -4.00 -12.55
N LEU A 136 -7.51 -3.56 -11.42
CA LEU A 136 -7.97 -2.36 -10.73
C LEU A 136 -7.83 -1.11 -11.61
N ILE A 137 -6.71 -0.97 -12.33
CA ILE A 137 -6.49 0.13 -13.29
C ILE A 137 -7.54 0.12 -14.42
N GLY A 138 -7.92 -1.06 -14.90
CA GLY A 138 -8.96 -1.22 -15.93
C GLY A 138 -10.38 -0.96 -15.44
N SER A 139 -10.61 -0.90 -14.12
CA SER A 139 -11.94 -0.72 -13.53
C SER A 139 -12.37 0.75 -13.55
N LYS A 140 -13.53 1.02 -14.17
CA LYS A 140 -14.09 2.39 -14.23
C LYS A 140 -14.65 2.90 -12.91
N THR A 141 -14.94 2.00 -11.98
CA THR A 141 -15.60 2.30 -10.71
C THR A 141 -14.65 2.29 -9.52
N VAL A 142 -13.40 1.85 -9.72
CA VAL A 142 -12.36 1.82 -8.69
C VAL A 142 -11.31 2.87 -9.02
N LYS A 143 -11.06 3.78 -8.08
CA LYS A 143 -9.95 4.72 -8.14
C LYS A 143 -8.66 3.99 -7.76
N SER A 144 -8.12 3.22 -8.71
CA SER A 144 -6.99 2.30 -8.50
C SER A 144 -5.78 2.93 -7.79
N LEU A 145 -5.49 4.20 -8.06
CA LEU A 145 -4.37 4.91 -7.44
C LEU A 145 -4.51 5.10 -5.92
N ASN A 146 -5.70 4.92 -5.34
CA ASN A 146 -5.90 4.98 -3.89
C ASN A 146 -5.69 3.62 -3.20
N PHE A 147 -5.43 2.55 -3.96
CA PHE A 147 -5.27 1.20 -3.45
C PHE A 147 -3.81 0.74 -3.63
N ASN A 148 -3.20 0.29 -2.54
CA ASN A 148 -1.99 -0.52 -2.58
C ASN A 148 -2.40 -2.00 -2.54
N VAL A 149 -1.65 -2.84 -3.26
CA VAL A 149 -1.95 -4.25 -3.44
C VAL A 149 -0.69 -5.04 -3.16
N GLU A 150 -0.74 -5.89 -2.14
CA GLU A 150 0.31 -6.86 -1.85
C GLU A 150 -0.24 -8.28 -1.93
N THR A 151 0.61 -9.24 -2.31
CA THR A 151 0.19 -10.65 -2.40
C THR A 151 1.22 -11.53 -1.71
N TYR A 152 0.76 -12.46 -0.87
CA TYR A 152 1.60 -13.48 -0.29
C TYR A 152 0.88 -14.84 -0.25
N ASP A 153 1.50 -15.85 -0.85
CA ASP A 153 0.97 -17.22 -0.98
C ASP A 153 -0.47 -17.25 -1.54
N GLY A 154 -0.72 -16.42 -2.56
CA GLY A 154 -2.04 -16.24 -3.18
C GLY A 154 -3.08 -15.50 -2.34
N ILE A 155 -2.75 -14.99 -1.16
CA ILE A 155 -3.60 -14.07 -0.38
C ILE A 155 -3.29 -12.65 -0.83
N VAL A 156 -4.31 -11.93 -1.30
CA VAL A 156 -4.18 -10.53 -1.71
C VAL A 156 -4.59 -9.61 -0.57
N TYR A 157 -3.69 -8.73 -0.16
CA TYR A 157 -3.93 -7.68 0.81
C TYR A 157 -4.20 -6.37 0.07
N LEU A 158 -5.41 -5.82 0.24
CA LEU A 158 -5.77 -4.50 -0.26
C LEU A 158 -5.59 -3.47 0.85
N MET A 159 -4.80 -2.43 0.59
CA MET A 159 -4.52 -1.32 1.52
C MET A 159 -4.87 0.03 0.87
N GLY A 160 -4.89 1.09 1.68
CA GLY A 160 -5.12 2.46 1.20
C GLY A 160 -6.52 2.97 1.54
N THR A 161 -7.15 3.67 0.60
CA THR A 161 -8.45 4.33 0.84
C THR A 161 -9.48 4.07 -0.25
N ALA A 162 -10.73 3.82 0.15
CA ALA A 162 -11.88 3.77 -0.74
C ALA A 162 -12.80 4.96 -0.47
N ARG A 163 -13.43 5.52 -1.51
CA ARG A 163 -14.39 6.62 -1.38
C ARG A 163 -15.73 6.15 -0.83
N THR A 164 -16.07 4.87 -1.02
CA THR A 164 -17.32 4.28 -0.54
C THR A 164 -17.14 2.78 -0.27
N ALA A 165 -18.03 2.20 0.55
CA ALA A 165 -18.10 0.75 0.74
C ALA A 165 -18.35 -0.02 -0.58
N ARG A 166 -19.08 0.59 -1.53
CA ARG A 166 -19.32 -0.01 -2.86
C ARG A 166 -18.05 -0.09 -3.69
N GLU A 167 -17.22 0.96 -3.64
CA GLU A 167 -15.91 0.95 -4.32
C GLU A 167 -14.99 -0.10 -3.72
N LEU A 168 -14.94 -0.18 -2.39
CA LEU A 168 -14.16 -1.22 -1.69
C LEU A 168 -14.61 -2.63 -2.10
N LYS A 169 -15.91 -2.92 -2.01
CA LYS A 169 -16.46 -4.21 -2.43
C LYS A 169 -16.09 -4.52 -3.88
N LYS A 170 -16.19 -3.53 -4.76
CA LYS A 170 -15.85 -3.73 -6.17
C LYS A 170 -14.35 -3.98 -6.38
N ALA A 171 -13.48 -3.32 -5.63
CA ALA A 171 -12.04 -3.59 -5.67
C ALA A 171 -11.71 -5.02 -5.21
N ALA A 172 -12.34 -5.47 -4.11
CA ALA A 172 -12.20 -6.84 -3.61
C ALA A 172 -12.72 -7.87 -4.63
N GLU A 173 -13.88 -7.62 -5.24
CA GLU A 173 -14.41 -8.46 -6.32
C GLU A 173 -13.42 -8.56 -7.48
N GLU A 174 -12.92 -7.44 -8.02
CA GLU A 174 -11.95 -7.45 -9.13
C GLU A 174 -10.67 -8.23 -8.77
N ALA A 175 -10.17 -8.10 -7.55
CA ALA A 175 -9.02 -8.87 -7.09
C ALA A 175 -9.32 -10.37 -7.01
N SER A 176 -10.46 -10.76 -6.41
CA SER A 176 -10.83 -12.16 -6.14
C SER A 176 -10.91 -13.05 -7.38
N VAL A 177 -11.27 -12.48 -8.54
CA VAL A 177 -11.42 -13.22 -9.81
C VAL A 177 -10.13 -13.30 -10.63
N VAL A 178 -8.99 -12.85 -10.08
CA VAL A 178 -7.67 -13.04 -10.72
C VAL A 178 -7.17 -14.46 -10.48
N ALA A 179 -6.73 -15.13 -11.55
CA ALA A 179 -6.25 -16.50 -11.47
C ALA A 179 -5.04 -16.63 -10.52
N GLY A 180 -5.15 -17.51 -9.53
CA GLY A 180 -4.14 -17.72 -8.49
C GLY A 180 -4.45 -17.05 -7.16
N VAL A 181 -5.43 -16.13 -7.13
CA VAL A 181 -5.93 -15.57 -5.86
C VAL A 181 -6.72 -16.65 -5.12
N LYS A 182 -6.33 -16.90 -3.87
CA LYS A 182 -6.98 -17.83 -2.94
C LYS A 182 -7.94 -17.11 -2.00
N GLN A 183 -7.58 -15.89 -1.61
CA GLN A 183 -8.34 -15.07 -0.65
C GLN A 183 -8.00 -13.58 -0.87
N VAL A 184 -8.96 -12.70 -0.59
CA VAL A 184 -8.72 -11.26 -0.49
C VAL A 184 -8.95 -10.81 0.94
N VAL A 185 -7.96 -10.15 1.53
CA VAL A 185 -8.05 -9.49 2.84
C VAL A 185 -7.94 -8.00 2.61
N SER A 186 -8.84 -7.24 3.23
CA SER A 186 -8.85 -5.79 3.10
C SER A 186 -8.50 -5.10 4.41
N TYR A 187 -7.57 -4.15 4.27
CA TYR A 187 -7.19 -3.16 5.25
C TYR A 187 -7.44 -1.73 4.72
N VAL A 188 -8.37 -1.60 3.78
CA VAL A 188 -8.70 -0.32 3.14
C VAL A 188 -9.60 0.49 4.06
N ARG A 189 -9.21 1.74 4.31
CA ARG A 189 -10.05 2.69 5.06
C ARG A 189 -11.07 3.32 4.13
N ILE A 190 -12.34 3.35 4.53
CA ILE A 190 -13.38 4.07 3.79
C ILE A 190 -13.33 5.52 4.25
N ARG A 191 -13.11 6.44 3.30
CA ARG A 191 -13.21 7.87 3.57
C ARG A 191 -14.68 8.21 3.75
N GLU A 192 -15.06 8.65 4.95
CA GLU A 192 -16.38 9.23 5.14
C GLU A 192 -16.51 10.47 4.26
N PRO A 193 -17.65 10.64 3.55
CA PRO A 193 -17.90 11.89 2.87
C PRO A 193 -17.87 12.98 3.93
N ALA A 194 -17.05 14.02 3.72
CA ALA A 194 -17.12 15.22 4.56
C ALA A 194 -18.59 15.66 4.55
N VAL A 195 -19.26 15.54 5.70
CA VAL A 195 -20.55 16.19 5.88
C VAL A 195 -20.24 17.67 5.68
N HIS A 196 -20.69 18.24 4.57
CA HIS A 196 -20.84 19.68 4.50
C HIS A 196 -21.86 20.01 5.59
N GLU A 197 -21.37 20.32 6.79
CA GLU A 197 -22.15 21.12 7.72
C GLU A 197 -22.62 22.32 6.88
N PRO A 198 -23.94 22.52 6.73
CA PRO A 198 -24.41 23.70 6.03
C PRO A 198 -23.75 24.90 6.70
N GLU A 199 -23.05 25.70 5.89
CA GLU A 199 -22.45 26.96 6.30
C GLU A 199 -23.45 27.67 7.22
N PRO A 200 -23.07 28.08 8.45
CA PRO A 200 -24.02 28.61 9.41
C PRO A 200 -24.77 29.74 8.74
N ALA A 201 -26.09 29.59 8.57
CA ALA A 201 -26.92 30.67 8.08
C ALA A 201 -26.65 31.87 8.98
N LEU A 202 -26.03 32.92 8.43
CA LEU A 202 -25.91 34.19 9.12
C LEU A 202 -27.32 34.68 9.41
N GLN A 203 -27.83 34.45 10.62
CA GLN A 203 -29.11 35.00 11.02
C GLN A 203 -29.11 35.32 12.51
N GLY A 204 -29.51 36.56 12.79
CA GLY A 204 -29.74 37.05 14.13
C GLY A 204 -30.89 36.32 14.84
N GLU A 205 -30.82 36.50 16.16
CA GLU A 205 -31.80 36.25 17.22
C GLU A 205 -32.02 34.83 17.75
N PRO A 206 -32.18 34.70 19.09
CA PRO A 206 -31.92 33.46 19.82
C PRO A 206 -33.22 32.72 20.11
N THR A 207 -33.23 31.40 19.94
CA THR A 207 -34.27 30.57 20.55
C THR A 207 -33.67 29.44 21.39
N SER A 208 -34.04 29.54 22.66
CA SER A 208 -33.93 28.63 23.81
C SER A 208 -33.49 27.17 23.55
N TYR A 209 -32.45 26.78 24.29
CA TYR A 209 -32.10 25.39 24.60
C TYR A 209 -33.23 24.70 25.38
N GLN A 210 -33.65 23.52 24.91
CA GLN A 210 -34.17 22.47 25.77
C GLN A 210 -33.43 21.15 25.50
N ASN A 211 -33.18 20.45 26.62
CA ASN A 211 -32.24 19.38 26.84
C ASN A 211 -32.91 18.00 26.74
N GLY A 212 -32.17 17.00 26.25
CA GLY A 212 -32.24 15.62 26.73
C GLY A 212 -32.84 14.57 25.81
N SER A 213 -31.99 13.76 25.17
CA SER A 213 -31.84 12.34 25.56
C SER A 213 -30.67 11.71 24.82
N ASP A 214 -29.86 11.04 25.61
CA ASP A 214 -28.71 10.24 25.21
C ASP A 214 -29.05 9.17 24.18
N THR A 215 -28.24 9.08 23.12
CA THR A 215 -27.66 7.79 22.72
C THR A 215 -26.19 7.97 22.40
N SER A 216 -25.40 7.46 23.33
CA SER A 216 -23.99 7.15 23.27
C SER A 216 -23.70 5.99 22.29
N TYR A 217 -22.49 6.01 21.73
CA TYR A 217 -21.70 4.89 21.19
C TYR A 217 -21.95 4.38 19.75
N GLY A 218 -21.00 4.75 18.87
CA GLY A 218 -20.08 3.77 18.27
C GLY A 218 -20.50 3.15 16.94
N SER A 219 -19.99 3.70 15.83
CA SER A 219 -19.79 2.92 14.61
C SER A 219 -18.52 3.39 13.88
N ASP A 220 -17.41 3.32 14.59
CA ASP A 220 -16.06 3.22 14.02
C ASP A 220 -15.94 1.84 13.36
N ALA A 221 -16.76 1.56 12.34
CA ALA A 221 -16.65 0.33 11.57
C ALA A 221 -15.43 0.45 10.64
N GLU A 222 -14.25 0.51 11.26
CA GLU A 222 -12.97 0.19 10.64
C GLU A 222 -13.08 -1.26 10.16
N LEU A 223 -13.31 -1.45 8.86
CA LEU A 223 -13.27 -2.77 8.21
C LEU A 223 -11.81 -3.23 8.03
N ILE A 224 -11.03 -3.17 9.10
CA ILE A 224 -9.64 -3.63 9.12
C ILE A 224 -9.65 -5.15 9.22
N GLY A 225 -9.03 -5.81 8.25
CA GLY A 225 -8.89 -7.27 8.19
C GLY A 225 -10.11 -8.01 7.64
N ALA A 226 -11.02 -7.34 6.93
CA ALA A 226 -12.19 -8.01 6.34
C ALA A 226 -11.78 -8.96 5.20
N SER A 227 -12.24 -10.22 5.27
CA SER A 227 -12.02 -11.22 4.21
C SER A 227 -13.19 -11.24 3.22
N TYR A 228 -12.88 -11.34 1.92
CA TYR A 228 -13.83 -11.32 0.79
C TYR A 228 -13.65 -12.54 -0.13
#